data_AF-A0A410PNE9-F1
#
_entry.id   AF-A0A410PNE9-F1
#
_cell.length_a   1.000
_cell.length_b   1.000
_cell.length_c   1.000
_cell.angle_alpha   90.00
_cell.angle_beta   90.00
_cell.angle_gamma   90.00
#
_symmetry.space_group_name_H-M   'P 1'
#
loop_
_entity.id
_entity.type
_entity.pdbx_description
1 polymer ?
#
loop_
_entity_poly.entity_id
_entity_poly.type
_entity_poly.pdbx_seq_one_letter_code
_entity_poly.pdbx_strand_id
1 'polypeptide(L)' 'MYPIDISQVKIIEKKRNIEEQAKIIDAKGTRIWLVYMSKFKGSDFEIVGISKDGKELTKVDDNISPRSADQKPVKSTYK' A
#
# COMPACT_ATOMS: atom_id res chain seq x y z
N MET A 1 12.09 -4.17 18.45
CA MET A 1 11.06 -3.90 17.43
C MET A 1 11.53 -4.60 16.16
N TYR A 2 10.88 -5.68 15.75
CA TYR A 2 11.30 -6.42 14.55
C TYR A 2 10.90 -5.61 13.33
N PRO A 3 11.83 -5.28 12.40
CA PRO A 3 11.43 -4.72 11.13
C PRO A 3 10.50 -5.74 10.45
N ILE A 4 9.28 -5.32 10.15
CA ILE A 4 8.32 -6.18 9.45
C ILE A 4 8.94 -6.49 8.08
N ASP A 5 9.27 -7.76 7.86
CA ASP A 5 9.97 -8.23 6.66
C ASP A 5 9.01 -8.35 5.46
N ILE A 6 8.33 -7.24 5.15
CA ILE A 6 7.54 -7.12 3.94
C ILE A 6 8.50 -7.14 2.76
N SER A 7 8.46 -8.16 1.92
CA SER A 7 9.30 -8.24 0.72
C SER A 7 8.59 -7.67 -0.51
N GLN A 8 7.25 -7.64 -0.48
CA GLN A 8 6.41 -7.21 -1.59
C GLN A 8 5.17 -6.48 -1.06
N VAL A 9 4.68 -5.52 -1.83
CA VAL A 9 3.42 -4.81 -1.52
C VAL A 9 2.56 -4.83 -2.77
N LYS A 10 1.34 -5.34 -2.61
CA LYS A 10 0.34 -5.45 -3.65
C LYS A 10 -0.76 -4.42 -3.41
N ILE A 11 -1.17 -3.74 -4.47
CA ILE A 11 -2.26 -2.77 -4.46
C ILE A 11 -3.36 -3.33 -5.36
N ILE A 12 -4.57 -3.48 -4.81
CA ILE A 12 -5.71 -4.10 -5.50
C ILE A 12 -6.84 -3.07 -5.55
N GLU A 13 -7.26 -2.66 -6.74
CA GLU A 13 -8.48 -1.87 -6.94
C GLU A 13 -9.71 -2.78 -6.80
N LYS A 14 -10.49 -2.61 -5.74
CA LYS A 14 -11.57 -3.55 -5.37
C LYS A 14 -12.64 -3.70 -6.46
N LYS A 15 -13.05 -2.59 -7.07
CA LYS A 15 -14.18 -2.59 -8.03
C LYS A 15 -13.88 -3.36 -9.31
N ARG A 16 -12.65 -3.27 -9.80
CA ARG A 16 -12.23 -3.85 -11.09
C ARG A 16 -11.31 -5.05 -10.93
N ASN A 17 -10.93 -5.37 -9.69
CA ASN A 17 -9.96 -6.40 -9.33
C ASN A 17 -8.65 -6.26 -10.12
N ILE A 18 -8.18 -5.03 -10.29
CA ILE A 18 -6.92 -4.73 -10.95
C ILE A 18 -5.85 -4.65 -9.89
N GLU A 19 -4.73 -5.31 -10.14
CA GLU A 19 -3.63 -5.39 -9.20
C GLU A 19 -2.38 -4.74 -9.77
N GLU A 20 -1.59 -4.10 -8.91
CA GLU A 20 -0.23 -3.66 -9.24
C GLU A 20 0.69 -3.87 -8.04
N GLN A 21 1.95 -4.17 -8.30
CA GLN A 21 2.97 -4.26 -7.27
C GLN A 21 3.62 -2.88 -7.04
N ALA A 22 3.67 -2.43 -5.80
CA ALA A 22 4.36 -1.21 -5.44
C ALA A 22 5.88 -1.41 -5.46
N LYS A 23 6.61 -0.39 -5.90
CA LYS A 23 8.06 -0.31 -5.74
C LYS A 23 8.37 0.02 -4.29
N ILE A 24 9.23 -0.77 -3.67
CA ILE A 24 9.74 -0.51 -2.33
C ILE A 24 11.03 0.31 -2.44
N ILE A 25 11.09 1.42 -1.71
CA ILE A 25 12.25 2.30 -1.63
C ILE A 25 12.65 2.44 -0.15
N ASP A 26 13.89 2.07 0.16
CA ASP A 26 14.46 2.24 1.49
C ASP A 26 15.25 3.55 1.57
N ALA A 27 14.86 4.43 2.47
CA ALA A 27 15.44 5.77 2.64
C ALA A 27 15.70 6.05 4.12
N LYS A 28 16.95 5.87 4.56
CA LYS A 28 17.42 6.19 5.93
C LYS A 28 16.52 5.61 7.03
N GLY A 29 16.17 4.33 6.93
CA GLY A 29 15.31 3.64 7.89
C GLY A 29 13.80 3.88 7.72
N THR A 30 13.41 4.70 6.75
CA THR A 30 12.03 4.84 6.30
C THR A 30 11.81 3.99 5.05
N ARG A 31 10.68 3.29 4.98
CA ARG A 31 10.32 2.46 3.83
C ARG A 31 9.12 3.07 3.11
N ILE A 32 9.30 3.38 1.84
CA ILE A 32 8.28 4.01 1.00
C ILE A 32 7.79 2.99 -0.01
N TRP A 33 6.47 2.85 -0.12
CA TRP A 33 5.82 2.01 -1.12
C TRP A 33 5.22 2.93 -2.19
N LEU A 34 5.81 2.92 -3.37
CA LEU A 34 5.45 3.79 -4.49
C LEU A 34 4.71 2.99 -5.56
N VAL A 35 3.51 3.44 -5.91
CA VAL A 35 2.73 2.90 -7.03
C VAL A 35 2.27 4.04 -7.93
N TYR A 36 2.29 3.81 -9.24
CA TYR A 36 1.71 4.74 -10.20
C TYR A 36 0.25 4.42 -10.42
N MET A 37 -0.61 5.42 -10.27
CA MET A 37 -2.06 5.22 -10.29
C MET A 37 -2.67 5.12 -11.69
N SER A 38 -1.87 5.25 -12.75
CA SER A 38 -2.35 5.38 -14.14
C SER A 38 -3.18 4.19 -14.64
N LYS A 39 -3.00 3.00 -14.07
CA LYS A 39 -3.78 1.79 -14.41
C LYS A 39 -5.13 1.71 -13.68
N PHE A 40 -5.26 2.40 -12.56
CA PHE A 40 -6.43 2.37 -11.71
C PHE A 40 -7.44 3.44 -12.14
N LYS A 41 -8.73 3.14 -11.96
CA LYS A 41 -9.83 4.09 -12.23
C LYS A 41 -10.79 4.22 -11.04
N GLY A 42 -10.69 3.34 -10.06
CA GLY A 42 -11.49 3.36 -8.84
C GLY A 42 -10.83 4.17 -7.71
N SER A 43 -11.56 4.27 -6.60
CA SER A 43 -11.13 4.95 -5.38
C SER A 43 -10.90 4.01 -4.21
N ASP A 44 -11.44 2.78 -4.26
CA ASP A 44 -11.36 1.79 -3.18
C ASP A 44 -10.27 0.77 -3.46
N PHE A 45 -9.33 0.67 -2.53
CA PHE A 45 -8.15 -0.15 -2.66
C PHE A 45 -7.93 -1.04 -1.45
N GLU A 46 -7.29 -2.17 -1.71
CA GLU A 46 -6.72 -3.05 -0.72
C GLU A 46 -5.19 -3.08 -0.91
N ILE A 47 -4.47 -2.85 0.18
CA ILE A 47 -3.01 -2.78 0.22
C ILE A 47 -2.53 -3.97 1.05
N VAL A 48 -1.83 -4.91 0.41
CA VAL A 48 -1.39 -6.16 1.03
C VAL A 48 0.13 -6.17 1.10
N GLY A 49 0.69 -6.27 2.30
CA GLY A 49 2.12 -6.48 2.51
C GLY A 49 2.41 -7.97 2.67
N ILE A 50 3.33 -8.48 1.87
CA ILE A 50 3.64 -9.91 1.72
C ILE A 50 5.10 -10.15 2.13
N SER A 51 5.35 -11.18 2.94
CA SER A 51 6.68 -11.59 3.37
C SER A 51 7.49 -12.25 2.26
N LYS A 52 8.76 -12.57 2.53
CA LYS A 52 9.64 -13.25 1.56
C LYS A 52 9.17 -14.67 1.21
N ASP A 53 8.50 -15.35 2.14
CA ASP A 53 7.88 -16.67 1.95
C ASP A 53 6.49 -16.61 1.31
N GLY A 54 6.01 -15.41 0.93
CA GLY A 54 4.71 -15.25 0.26
C GLY A 54 3.50 -15.17 1.19
N LYS A 55 3.72 -15.06 2.51
CA LYS A 55 2.65 -14.93 3.50
C LYS A 55 2.18 -13.48 3.60
N GLU A 56 0.87 -13.29 3.66
CA GLU A 56 0.29 -11.98 3.97
C GLU A 56 0.62 -11.59 5.42
N LEU A 57 1.34 -10.49 5.59
CA LEU A 57 1.72 -9.93 6.89
C LEU A 57 0.81 -8.79 7.32
N THR A 58 0.28 -8.05 6.36
CA THR A 58 -0.62 -6.92 6.61
C THR A 58 -1.58 -6.73 5.45
N LYS A 59 -2.77 -6.23 5.79
CA LYS A 59 -3.82 -5.90 4.84
C LYS A 59 -4.50 -4.63 5.34
N VAL A 60 -4.54 -3.63 4.48
CA VAL A 60 -5.15 -2.32 4.76
C VAL A 60 -6.13 -2.01 3.66
N ASP A 61 -7.36 -1.70 4.05
CA ASP A 61 -8.37 -1.16 3.16
C ASP A 61 -8.31 0.37 3.22
N ASP A 62 -8.16 1.03 2.08
CA ASP A 62 -8.16 2.49 2.01
C ASP A 62 -8.96 2.98 0.80
N ASN A 63 -9.56 4.16 0.98
CA ASN A 63 -10.18 4.91 -0.09
C ASN A 63 -9.33 6.14 -0.40
N ILE A 64 -8.76 6.15 -1.61
CA ILE A 64 -7.95 7.23 -2.18
C ILE A 64 -8.72 7.90 -3.32
N SER A 65 -10.00 8.18 -3.09
CA SER A 65 -10.70 9.24 -3.82
C SER A 65 -9.90 10.55 -3.73
N PRO A 66 -10.02 11.45 -4.73
CA PRO A 66 -9.30 12.72 -4.71
C PRO A 66 -9.49 13.42 -3.37
N ARG A 67 -8.41 13.44 -2.59
CA ARG A 67 -8.42 14.06 -1.29
C ARG A 67 -8.46 15.56 -1.49
N SER A 68 -9.44 16.23 -0.91
CA SER A 68 -9.41 17.68 -0.78
C SER A 68 -8.11 18.08 -0.06
N ALA A 69 -7.51 19.22 -0.43
CA ALA A 69 -6.16 19.63 0.02
C ALA A 69 -5.98 19.70 1.56
N ASP A 70 -7.09 19.70 2.30
CA ASP A 70 -7.24 19.73 3.75
C ASP A 70 -7.21 18.34 4.44
N GLN A 71 -7.25 17.23 3.70
CA GLN A 71 -7.17 15.90 4.30
C GLN A 71 -5.74 15.53 4.71
N LYS A 72 -5.59 15.22 6.01
CA LYS A 72 -4.30 14.85 6.63
C LYS A 72 -3.76 13.52 6.06
N PRO A 73 -2.43 13.31 6.05
CA PRO A 73 -1.82 12.03 5.66
C PRO A 73 -2.37 10.88 6.49
N VAL A 74 -2.61 9.73 5.85
CA VAL A 74 -3.01 8.50 6.59
C VAL A 74 -1.83 8.07 7.43
N LYS A 75 -2.03 8.01 8.75
CA LYS A 75 -1.10 7.34 9.65
C LYS A 75 -1.43 5.85 9.60
N SER A 76 -0.44 5.02 9.31
CA SER A 76 -0.55 3.58 9.51
C SER A 76 -0.99 3.29 10.96
N THR A 77 -1.94 2.36 11.14
CA THR A 77 -2.35 1.88 12.46
C THR A 77 -1.32 0.94 13.09
N TYR A 78 -0.24 0.63 12.36
CA TYR A 78 0.82 -0.23 12.83
C TYR A 78 1.81 0.54 13.72
N LYS A 79 2.09 0.00 14.90
CA LYS A 79 3.08 0.53 15.86
C LYS A 79 4.49 0.11 15.50
#